data_AF-A0AAD4N6H0-F1
#
_entry.id   AF-A0AAD4N6H0-F1
#
_cell.length_a   1.000
_cell.length_b   1.000
_cell.length_c   1.000
_cell.angle_alpha   90.00
_cell.angle_beta   90.00
_cell.angle_gamma   90.00
#
_symmetry.space_group_name_H-M   'P 1'
#
loop_
_entity.id
_entity.type
_entity.pdbx_description
1 polymer ?
#
loop_
_entity_poly.entity_id
_entity_poly.type
_entity_poly.pdbx_seq_one_letter_code
_entity_poly.pdbx_strand_id
1 'polypeptide(L)'
;MADLEPAQTVSIRLIRPSIAEIHILDVLNFKNDTPGSLPAIFDEECAQYLLANDALSHTQFYSAILRGQPTLRCRLISEEPKNLIESQSPGLENTLTIVGNESLSEEQRKQLDKFVELLSRKGYRFKYENK
;
A
#
# COMPACT_ATOMS: atom_id res chain seq x y z
N MET A 1 -18.00 24.74 -2.58
CA MET A 1 -16.71 24.74 -3.29
C MET A 1 -15.99 23.50 -2.83
N ALA A 2 -15.84 22.49 -3.70
CA ALA A 2 -15.13 21.28 -3.34
C ALA A 2 -13.64 21.63 -3.25
N ASP A 3 -13.10 21.63 -2.04
CA ASP A 3 -11.68 21.73 -1.78
C ASP A 3 -11.03 20.51 -2.45
N LEU A 4 -10.52 20.71 -3.66
CA LEU A 4 -9.76 19.70 -4.37
C LEU A 4 -8.43 19.61 -3.64
N GLU A 5 -8.33 18.67 -2.70
CA GLU A 5 -7.09 18.36 -2.01
C GLU A 5 -5.95 18.26 -3.04
N PRO A 6 -4.79 18.91 -2.82
CA PRO A 6 -3.73 18.95 -3.82
C PRO A 6 -3.23 17.54 -4.12
N ALA A 7 -3.40 17.12 -5.38
CA ALA A 7 -2.92 15.84 -5.86
C ALA A 7 -1.48 15.97 -6.36
N GLN A 8 -0.56 15.22 -5.77
CA GLN A 8 0.86 15.21 -6.12
C GLN A 8 1.27 13.84 -6.68
N THR A 9 2.13 13.84 -7.70
CA THR A 9 2.77 12.61 -8.18
C THR A 9 4.03 12.39 -7.36
N VAL A 10 4.05 11.29 -6.62
CA VAL A 10 5.17 10.91 -5.75
C VAL A 10 5.80 9.60 -6.22
N SER A 11 7.09 9.44 -5.95
CA SER A 11 7.77 8.18 -6.22
C SER A 11 7.32 7.13 -5.21
N ILE A 12 6.92 5.94 -5.68
CA ILE A 12 6.48 4.84 -4.81
C ILE A 12 7.56 4.45 -3.78
N ARG A 13 8.83 4.67 -4.10
CA ARG A 13 9.97 4.41 -3.21
C ARG A 13 10.03 5.35 -2.00
N LEU A 14 9.40 6.51 -2.07
CA LEU A 14 9.36 7.51 -1.00
C LEU A 14 8.14 7.32 -0.09
N ILE A 15 7.22 6.44 -0.46
CA ILE A 15 5.99 6.19 0.28
C ILE A 15 6.22 5.02 1.23
N ARG A 16 5.93 5.24 2.51
CA ARG A 16 5.95 4.23 3.55
C ARG A 16 4.52 3.81 3.88
N PRO A 17 4.21 2.50 3.91
CA PRO A 17 2.93 2.03 4.43
C PRO A 17 2.86 2.29 5.94
N SER A 18 1.68 2.69 6.41
CA SER A 18 1.39 2.83 7.85
C SER A 18 0.68 1.61 8.43
N ILE A 19 0.21 0.69 7.57
CA ILE A 19 -0.45 -0.57 7.92
C ILE A 19 0.35 -1.74 7.32
N ALA A 20 0.67 -2.71 8.18
CA ALA A 20 1.39 -3.92 7.81
C ALA A 20 0.46 -5.04 7.31
N GLU A 21 -0.85 -4.97 7.56
CA GLU A 21 -1.83 -5.95 7.11
C GLU A 21 -2.45 -5.55 5.76
N ILE A 22 -2.52 -6.49 4.82
CA ILE A 22 -3.20 -6.30 3.53
C ILE A 22 -4.06 -7.49 3.16
N HIS A 23 -5.22 -7.21 2.59
CA HIS A 23 -6.05 -8.23 1.99
C HIS A 23 -5.66 -8.43 0.52
N ILE A 24 -5.06 -9.58 0.22
CA ILE A 24 -4.45 -9.81 -1.10
C ILE A 24 -5.48 -9.80 -2.22
N LEU A 25 -6.69 -10.28 -1.96
CA LEU A 25 -7.77 -10.28 -2.95
C LEU A 25 -8.12 -8.86 -3.37
N ASP A 26 -8.12 -7.89 -2.46
CA ASP A 26 -8.36 -6.48 -2.83
C ASP A 26 -7.24 -5.96 -3.72
N VAL A 27 -5.97 -6.22 -3.37
CA VAL A 27 -4.81 -5.79 -4.16
C VAL A 27 -4.82 -6.39 -5.57
N LEU A 28 -5.13 -7.68 -5.69
CA LEU A 28 -5.15 -8.40 -6.96
C LEU A 28 -6.34 -8.02 -7.84
N ASN A 29 -7.51 -7.84 -7.23
CA ASN A 29 -8.74 -7.47 -7.94
C ASN A 29 -8.89 -5.95 -8.12
N PHE A 30 -7.96 -5.15 -7.57
CA PHE A 30 -8.02 -3.70 -7.67
C PHE A 30 -7.93 -3.26 -9.13
N LYS A 31 -9.08 -2.88 -9.69
CA LYS A 31 -9.19 -2.19 -10.96
C LYS A 31 -9.20 -0.70 -10.66
N ASN A 32 -8.21 0.01 -11.18
CA ASN A 32 -8.05 1.45 -11.07
C ASN A 32 -9.10 2.21 -11.91
N ASP A 33 -10.37 1.79 -11.81
CA ASP A 33 -11.49 2.22 -12.65
C ASP A 33 -12.30 3.33 -11.99
N THR A 34 -12.01 3.67 -10.73
CA THR A 34 -12.67 4.76 -10.02
C THR A 34 -11.93 6.08 -10.25
N PRO A 35 -12.40 6.97 -11.14
CA PRO A 35 -11.81 8.30 -11.29
C PRO A 35 -12.01 9.07 -9.98
N GLY A 36 -10.90 9.47 -9.34
CA GLY A 36 -10.92 10.37 -8.18
C GLY A 36 -10.58 9.76 -6.82
N SER A 37 -10.45 8.44 -6.70
CA SER A 37 -9.88 7.85 -5.49
C SER A 37 -8.35 7.87 -5.62
N LEU A 38 -7.69 8.82 -4.97
CA LEU A 38 -6.24 8.85 -4.86
C LEU A 38 -5.83 8.38 -3.46
N PRO A 39 -4.78 7.56 -3.33
CA PRO A 39 -4.24 7.20 -2.03
C PRO A 39 -3.84 8.47 -1.27
N ALA A 40 -4.24 8.53 -0.01
CA ALA A 40 -3.89 9.63 0.87
C ALA A 40 -2.50 9.42 1.48
N ILE A 41 -1.68 10.46 1.42
CA ILE A 41 -0.33 10.49 1.97
C ILE A 41 -0.11 11.74 2.81
N PHE A 42 0.65 11.61 3.89
CA PHE A 42 1.15 12.71 4.71
C PHE A 42 2.62 12.94 4.38
N ASP A 43 3.02 14.21 4.22
CA ASP A 43 4.41 14.59 3.99
C ASP A 43 5.13 14.68 5.34
N GLU A 44 6.13 13.83 5.56
CA GLU A 44 6.89 13.80 6.84
C GLU A 44 7.99 14.87 6.89
N GLU A 45 7.99 15.86 5.98
CA GLU A 45 8.98 16.93 5.83
C GLU A 45 10.44 16.46 5.62
N CYS A 46 10.67 15.14 5.54
CA CYS A 46 11.96 14.47 5.38
C CYS A 46 12.10 13.78 4.01
N ALA A 47 11.43 14.31 2.98
CA ALA A 47 11.35 13.71 1.64
C ALA A 47 10.82 12.25 1.64
N GLN A 48 10.04 11.90 2.66
CA GLN A 48 9.31 10.65 2.81
C GLN A 48 7.83 10.97 3.03
N TYR A 49 7.00 10.04 2.59
CA TYR A 49 5.55 10.16 2.69
C TYR A 49 4.99 8.98 3.46
N LEU A 50 4.11 9.24 4.41
CA LEU A 50 3.42 8.20 5.16
C LEU A 50 2.02 7.98 4.60
N LEU A 51 1.66 6.75 4.26
CA LEU A 51 0.30 6.42 3.83
C LEU A 51 -0.70 6.65 4.96
N ALA A 52 -1.85 7.24 4.63
CA ALA A 52 -2.96 7.37 5.58
C ALA A 52 -3.42 5.99 6.09
N ASN A 53 -3.98 5.93 7.29
CA ASN A 53 -4.50 4.70 7.91
C ASN A 53 -5.80 4.17 7.28
N ASP A 54 -5.87 4.20 5.95
CA ASP A 54 -6.99 3.77 5.16
C ASP A 54 -6.59 2.55 4.32
N ALA A 55 -7.41 1.50 4.37
CA ALA A 55 -7.13 0.23 3.69
C ALA A 55 -7.14 0.39 2.15
N LEU A 56 -7.94 1.32 1.64
CA LEU A 56 -8.02 1.59 0.21
C LEU A 56 -6.71 2.21 -0.30
N SER A 57 -6.16 3.18 0.42
CA SER A 57 -4.89 3.83 0.08
C SER A 57 -3.72 2.83 0.02
N HIS A 58 -3.68 1.88 0.95
CA HIS A 58 -2.70 0.78 0.94
C HIS A 58 -2.92 -0.16 -0.24
N THR A 59 -4.18 -0.55 -0.51
CA THR A 59 -4.54 -1.39 -1.66
C THR A 59 -4.10 -0.75 -2.98
N GLN A 60 -4.32 0.56 -3.14
CA GLN A 60 -3.90 1.33 -4.30
C GLN A 60 -2.37 1.37 -4.45
N PHE A 61 -1.67 1.58 -3.34
CA PHE A 61 -0.21 1.57 -3.32
C PHE A 61 0.38 0.21 -3.73
N TYR A 62 -0.10 -0.88 -3.12
CA TYR A 62 0.39 -2.23 -3.42
C TYR A 62 0.01 -2.70 -4.83
N SER A 63 -1.18 -2.34 -5.31
CA SER A 63 -1.58 -2.65 -6.70
C SER A 63 -0.73 -1.88 -7.72
N ALA A 64 -0.36 -0.62 -7.43
CA ALA A 64 0.57 0.14 -8.26
C ALA A 64 1.97 -0.49 -8.30
N ILE A 65 2.47 -1.00 -7.17
CA ILE A 65 3.72 -1.78 -7.11
C ILE A 65 3.63 -3.04 -7.96
N LEU A 66 2.54 -3.80 -7.85
CA LEU A 66 2.33 -5.02 -8.63
C LEU A 66 2.30 -4.75 -10.14
N ARG A 67 1.76 -3.60 -10.53
CA ARG A 67 1.75 -3.11 -11.92
C ARG A 67 3.10 -2.56 -12.39
N GLY A 68 4.09 -2.47 -11.50
CA GLY A 68 5.42 -1.95 -11.81
C GLY A 68 5.45 -0.43 -12.03
N GLN A 69 4.47 0.31 -11.51
CA GLN A 69 4.46 1.76 -11.64
C GLN A 69 5.59 2.37 -10.79
N PRO A 70 6.42 3.28 -11.35
CA PRO A 70 7.50 3.92 -10.58
C PRO A 70 6.98 5.04 -9.66
N THR A 71 5.86 5.65 -10.04
CA THR A 71 5.24 6.80 -9.41
C THR A 71 3.76 6.58 -9.21
N LEU A 72 3.19 7.19 -8.17
CA LEU A 72 1.78 7.13 -7.84
C LEU A 72 1.26 8.55 -7.65
N ARG A 73 0.06 8.83 -8.17
CA ARG A 73 -0.63 10.10 -7.91
C ARG A 73 -1.37 9.93 -6.60
N CYS A 74 -1.05 10.78 -5.63
CA CYS A 74 -1.58 10.71 -4.28
C CYS A 74 -2.19 12.06 -3.90
N ARG A 75 -3.08 12.07 -2.91
CA ARG A 75 -3.58 13.31 -2.29
C ARG A 75 -2.83 13.56 -0.99
N LEU A 76 -2.47 14.81 -0.75
CA LEU A 76 -1.80 15.20 0.49
C LEU A 76 -2.83 15.46 1.58
N ILE A 77 -2.65 14.83 2.73
CA ILE A 77 -3.43 15.09 3.94
C ILE A 77 -2.61 15.93 4.91
N SER A 78 -3.28 16.80 5.68
CA SER A 78 -2.63 17.65 6.69
C SER A 78 -2.50 16.98 8.05
N GLU A 79 -3.29 15.94 8.30
CA GLU A 79 -3.27 15.21 9.57
C GLU A 79 -2.25 14.07 9.51
N GLU A 80 -1.37 14.00 10.51
CA GLU A 80 -0.36 12.95 10.63
C GLU A 80 -1.07 11.60 10.92
N PRO A 81 -0.97 10.60 10.02
CA PRO A 81 -1.53 9.30 10.27
C PRO A 81 -0.67 8.54 11.28
N LYS A 82 -1.31 7.71 12.10
CA LYS A 82 -0.60 6.89 13.08
C LYS A 82 0.20 5.82 12.35
N ASN A 83 1.49 5.71 12.63
CA ASN A 83 2.26 4.57 12.15
C ASN A 83 1.89 3.31 12.97
N LEU A 84 0.92 2.54 12.47
CA LEU A 84 0.46 1.33 13.16
C LEU A 84 1.51 0.22 13.10
N ILE A 85 2.38 0.22 12.09
CA ILE A 85 3.49 -0.75 12.01
C ILE A 85 4.44 -0.53 13.18
N GLU A 86 4.89 0.70 13.39
CA GLU A 86 5.78 1.04 14.50
C GLU A 86 5.10 0.83 15.86
N SER A 87 3.83 1.21 15.98
CA SER A 87 3.08 1.12 17.24
C SER A 87 2.76 -0.32 17.66
N GLN A 88 2.35 -1.17 16.71
CA GLN A 88 1.90 -2.53 17.02
C GLN A 88 3.00 -3.58 16.86
N SER A 89 4.07 -3.25 16.14
CA SER A 89 5.10 -4.21 15.76
C SER A 89 6.45 -3.52 15.57
N PRO A 90 7.02 -2.93 16.64
CA PRO A 90 8.30 -2.23 16.58
C PRO A 90 9.40 -3.17 16.04
N GLY A 91 10.14 -2.71 15.03
CA GLY A 91 11.18 -3.49 14.35
C GLY A 91 10.69 -4.41 13.21
N LEU A 92 9.38 -4.40 12.90
CA LEU A 92 8.80 -5.13 11.76
C LEU A 92 8.36 -4.19 10.62
N GLU A 93 9.00 -3.03 10.48
CA GLU A 93 8.71 -2.00 9.48
C GLU A 93 8.66 -2.54 8.03
N ASN A 94 9.37 -3.63 7.77
CA ASN A 94 9.45 -4.28 6.47
C ASN A 94 8.61 -5.58 6.39
N THR A 95 7.79 -5.90 7.39
CA THR A 95 6.99 -7.13 7.39
C THR A 95 5.55 -6.83 7.00
N LEU A 96 5.07 -7.51 5.97
CA LEU A 96 3.71 -7.43 5.46
C LEU A 96 2.94 -8.70 5.85
N THR A 97 1.84 -8.54 6.55
CA THR A 97 0.87 -9.59 6.81
C THR A 97 -0.13 -9.66 5.66
N ILE A 98 -0.12 -10.77 4.93
CA ILE A 98 -1.04 -11.06 3.84
C ILE A 98 -2.20 -11.89 4.38
N VAL A 99 -3.42 -11.34 4.31
CA VAL A 99 -4.67 -12.02 4.63
C VAL A 99 -5.50 -12.31 3.37
N GLY A 100 -6.40 -13.29 3.44
CA GLY A 100 -7.31 -13.64 2.34
C GLY A 100 -6.66 -14.46 1.21
N ASN A 101 -5.58 -15.18 1.48
CA ASN A 101 -4.88 -16.00 0.48
C ASN A 101 -5.51 -17.41 0.25
N GLU A 102 -6.52 -17.79 1.03
CA GLU A 102 -7.06 -19.15 1.10
C GLU A 102 -7.84 -19.55 -0.16
N SER A 103 -8.59 -18.61 -0.74
CA SER A 103 -9.49 -18.82 -1.88
C SER A 103 -8.96 -18.24 -3.19
N LEU A 104 -7.64 -18.13 -3.34
CA LEU A 104 -7.03 -17.62 -4.56
C LEU A 104 -7.12 -18.64 -5.70
N SER A 105 -7.63 -18.20 -6.85
CA SER A 105 -7.56 -18.95 -8.11
C SER A 105 -6.10 -19.15 -8.54
N GLU A 106 -5.83 -20.12 -9.43
CA GLU A 106 -4.47 -20.39 -9.91
C GLU A 106 -3.79 -19.15 -10.52
N GLU A 107 -4.55 -18.33 -11.24
CA GLU A 107 -4.06 -17.07 -11.79
C GLU A 107 -3.71 -16.05 -10.70
N GLN A 108 -4.59 -15.89 -9.70
CA GLN A 108 -4.35 -15.03 -8.55
C GLN A 108 -3.15 -15.48 -7.72
N ARG A 109 -2.91 -16.79 -7.58
CA ARG A 109 -1.72 -17.33 -6.93
C ARG A 109 -0.45 -16.95 -7.67
N LYS A 110 -0.43 -17.01 -9.01
CA LYS A 110 0.71 -16.53 -9.81
C LYS A 110 0.95 -15.04 -9.63
N GLN A 111 -0.12 -14.25 -9.55
CA GLN A 111 0.01 -12.82 -9.28
C GLN A 111 0.51 -12.53 -7.86
N LEU A 112 0.04 -13.27 -6.85
CA LEU A 112 0.56 -13.20 -5.48
C LEU A 112 2.05 -13.56 -5.43
N ASP A 113 2.47 -14.63 -6.10
CA ASP A 113 3.88 -15.03 -6.16
C ASP A 113 4.76 -13.91 -6.75
N LYS A 114 4.31 -13.32 -7.86
CA LYS A 114 4.96 -12.15 -8.47
C LYS A 114 4.98 -10.94 -7.52
N PHE A 115 3.90 -10.69 -6.79
CA PHE A 115 3.81 -9.61 -5.80
C PHE A 115 4.83 -9.79 -4.67
N VAL A 116 4.89 -11.00 -4.10
CA VAL A 116 5.83 -11.38 -3.06
C VAL A 116 7.26 -11.29 -3.56
N GLU A 117 7.55 -11.74 -4.78
CA GLU A 117 8.88 -11.62 -5.37
C GLU A 117 9.32 -10.15 -5.51
N LEU A 118 8.45 -9.29 -6.04
CA LEU A 118 8.74 -7.87 -6.25
C LEU A 118 9.03 -7.14 -4.93
N LEU A 119 8.22 -7.41 -3.91
CA LEU A 119 8.40 -6.80 -2.59
C LEU A 119 9.57 -7.43 -1.82
N SER A 120 9.84 -8.73 -1.96
CA SER A 120 11.04 -9.37 -1.38
C SER A 120 12.31 -8.73 -1.91
N ARG A 121 12.39 -8.43 -3.21
CA ARG A 121 13.52 -7.71 -3.82
C ARG A 121 13.70 -6.30 -3.28
N LYS A 122 12.64 -5.71 -2.69
CA LYS A 122 12.67 -4.42 -2.00
C LYS A 122 12.99 -4.53 -0.50
N GLY A 123 13.21 -5.74 0.01
CA GLY A 123 13.54 -5.99 1.43
C GLY A 123 12.34 -6.30 2.32
N TYR A 124 11.14 -6.47 1.76
CA TYR A 124 9.97 -6.84 2.53
C TYR A 124 9.99 -8.32 2.92
N ARG A 125 9.43 -8.61 4.09
CA ARG A 125 9.16 -9.95 4.63
C ARG A 125 7.64 -10.17 4.65
N PHE A 126 7.21 -11.43 4.63
CA PHE A 126 5.79 -11.75 4.54
C PHE A 126 5.39 -12.68 5.69
N LYS A 127 4.24 -12.38 6.28
CA LYS A 127 3.51 -13.28 7.16
C LYS A 127 2.18 -13.60 6.50
N TYR A 128 1.73 -14.83 6.57
CA TYR A 128 0.43 -15.23 6.05
C TYR A 128 -0.48 -15.51 7.24
N GLU A 129 -1.62 -14.82 7.28
CA GLU A 129 -2.66 -15.09 8.28
C GLU A 129 -3.94 -15.52 7.56
N ASN A 130 -4.48 -16.64 7.99
CA ASN A 130 -5.80 -17.12 7.59
C ASN A 130 -6.79 -16.57 8.62
N LYS A 131 -7.46 -15.47 8.28
CA LYS A 131 -8.51 -14.85 9.10
C LYS A 131 -9.84 -14.93 8.37
#